data_AF-A0A532E4G3-F1
#
_entry.id   AF-A0A532E4G3-F1
#
_cell.length_a   1.000
_cell.length_b   1.000
_cell.length_c   1.000
_cell.angle_alpha   90.00
_cell.angle_beta   90.00
_cell.angle_gamma   90.00
#
_symmetry.space_group_name_H-M   'P 1'
#
loop_
_entity.id
_entity.type
_entity.pdbx_description
1 polymer ?
#
loop_
_entity_poly.entity_id
_entity_poly.type
_entity_poly.pdbx_seq_one_letter_code
_entity_poly.pdbx_strand_id
1 'polypeptide(L)'
;MNLSSTMTVALFLTGALMPIGGSEAGESLIPQDMVYVAHGPSVMGIDKEATASKKSTAYERRMNQPWSADALNDEGPAHMVFLDSFLIDKYEVSNKQFGDFMRAKGHPAPAYWDDPRLNKPEQPVAGVNWEDAKAFCEYRGKRLPTEAEWEKAARGPNANLYPWGNEFDPAKANYGRNREATMPVDSYPESVSYYGVYNMAGNVFEWVADWYDPRYYGRLETMVNPTGPAKPTWIGGTGTYVDRLTVGEKRVIRGGSWIAPEGTVKSTHRFWNHPLNNSYGVGLGFRCAKTAPEEIEQQLRDAYITALVEMGRERFSDAQQAVARGLAIDPKNVELLELSPLIEQSMKKS
;
A
#
# COMPACT_ATOMS: atom_id res chain seq x y z
N MET A 1 -43.03 60.47 -54.02
CA MET A 1 -42.46 59.55 -55.02
C MET A 1 -41.95 58.33 -54.28
N ASN A 2 -42.70 57.23 -54.34
CA ASN A 2 -42.37 55.93 -53.75
C ASN A 2 -41.79 55.03 -54.86
N LEU A 3 -40.66 54.39 -54.60
CA LEU A 3 -40.15 53.15 -55.25
C LEU A 3 -39.06 52.63 -54.29
N SER A 4 -39.33 51.65 -53.43
CA SER A 4 -39.30 50.19 -53.70
C SER A 4 -37.95 49.72 -54.21
N SER A 5 -37.07 49.28 -53.30
CA SER A 5 -35.88 48.48 -53.62
C SER A 5 -36.11 47.02 -53.24
N THR A 6 -35.89 46.16 -54.22
CA THR A 6 -36.02 44.71 -54.26
C THR A 6 -35.07 43.98 -53.33
N MET A 7 -35.58 42.95 -52.66
CA MET A 7 -34.89 42.06 -51.73
C MET A 7 -34.51 40.76 -52.44
N THR A 8 -33.25 40.34 -52.39
CA THR A 8 -32.82 38.99 -52.80
C THR A 8 -31.58 38.60 -52.02
N VAL A 9 -31.69 37.74 -51.00
CA VAL A 9 -30.55 36.93 -50.49
C VAL A 9 -31.04 35.59 -49.93
N ALA A 10 -30.60 34.54 -50.61
CA ALA A 10 -30.22 33.19 -50.24
C ALA A 10 -30.68 32.55 -48.91
N LEU A 11 -31.36 31.40 -49.06
CA LEU A 11 -31.47 30.34 -48.05
C LEU A 11 -30.10 29.64 -47.87
N PHE A 12 -29.53 29.69 -46.67
CA PHE A 12 -28.47 28.76 -46.26
C PHE A 12 -29.10 27.63 -45.44
N LEU A 13 -29.14 26.42 -46.00
CA LEU A 13 -29.32 25.20 -45.22
C LEU A 13 -28.02 24.92 -44.47
N THR A 14 -27.98 25.19 -43.17
CA THR A 14 -26.95 24.65 -42.28
C THR A 14 -27.43 23.32 -41.71
N GLY A 15 -27.01 22.23 -42.33
CA GLY A 15 -27.09 20.89 -41.73
C GLY A 15 -26.11 20.83 -40.55
N ALA A 16 -26.64 20.69 -39.34
CA ALA A 16 -25.83 20.40 -38.16
C ALA A 16 -25.39 18.93 -38.21
N LEU A 17 -24.18 18.69 -38.71
CA LEU A 17 -23.44 17.47 -38.45
C LEU A 17 -23.01 17.49 -36.98
N MET A 18 -23.68 16.69 -36.16
CA MET A 18 -23.21 16.37 -34.82
C MET A 18 -21.83 15.71 -34.94
N PRO A 19 -20.80 16.16 -34.22
CA PRO A 19 -19.56 15.42 -34.16
C PRO A 19 -19.85 14.10 -33.44
N ILE A 20 -19.64 13.00 -34.16
CA ILE A 20 -19.54 11.67 -33.57
C ILE A 20 -18.40 11.77 -32.56
N GLY A 21 -18.73 11.72 -31.27
CA GLY A 21 -17.78 11.74 -30.18
C GLY A 21 -16.73 10.67 -30.42
N GLY A 22 -15.49 11.10 -30.64
CA GLY A 22 -14.35 10.22 -30.56
C GLY A 22 -14.36 9.55 -29.19
N SER A 23 -14.07 8.26 -29.16
CA SER A 23 -13.80 7.54 -27.92
C SER A 23 -12.66 8.25 -27.19
N GLU A 24 -12.99 9.03 -26.17
CA GLU A 24 -12.02 9.32 -25.12
C GLU A 24 -11.62 7.95 -24.57
N ALA A 25 -10.36 7.56 -24.81
CA ALA A 25 -9.75 6.50 -24.05
C ALA A 25 -9.82 6.97 -22.60
N GLY A 26 -10.80 6.46 -21.85
CA GLY A 26 -11.05 6.86 -20.48
C GLY A 26 -9.76 6.79 -19.69
N GLU A 27 -9.43 7.87 -18.98
CA GLU A 27 -8.27 7.92 -18.11
C GLU A 27 -8.33 6.73 -17.14
N SER A 28 -7.23 5.96 -17.05
CA SER A 28 -7.18 4.78 -16.18
C SER A 28 -7.55 5.16 -14.75
N LEU A 29 -8.56 4.48 -14.18
CA LEU A 29 -9.00 4.71 -12.79
C LEU A 29 -7.89 4.44 -11.76
N ILE A 30 -6.91 3.61 -12.14
CA ILE A 30 -5.71 3.31 -11.35
C ILE A 30 -4.57 4.20 -11.88
N PRO A 31 -4.06 5.14 -11.08
CA PRO A 31 -2.88 5.92 -11.42
C PRO A 31 -1.66 5.03 -11.68
N GLN A 32 -0.82 5.39 -12.65
CA GLN A 32 0.37 4.61 -13.04
C GLN A 32 1.40 4.42 -11.91
N ASP A 33 1.41 5.32 -10.92
CA ASP A 33 2.28 5.27 -9.74
C ASP A 33 1.69 4.45 -8.57
N MET A 34 0.50 3.89 -8.73
CA MET A 34 -0.18 3.10 -7.71
C MET A 34 -0.54 1.70 -8.21
N VAL A 35 -0.76 0.80 -7.28
CA VAL A 35 -1.29 -0.54 -7.55
C VAL A 35 -2.62 -0.72 -6.86
N TYR A 36 -3.51 -1.48 -7.50
CA TYR A 36 -4.80 -1.87 -6.94
C TYR A 36 -4.65 -3.12 -6.07
N VAL A 37 -5.15 -3.05 -4.85
CA VAL A 37 -5.27 -4.18 -3.92
C VAL A 37 -6.75 -4.45 -3.72
N ALA A 38 -7.23 -5.55 -4.29
CA ALA A 38 -8.63 -5.95 -4.21
C ALA A 38 -9.10 -6.16 -2.76
N HIS A 39 -10.38 -5.89 -2.53
CA HIS A 39 -11.02 -6.15 -1.25
C HIS A 39 -10.93 -7.64 -0.88
N GLY A 40 -11.19 -7.94 0.40
CA GLY A 40 -11.31 -9.32 0.87
C GLY A 40 -10.37 -9.67 2.02
N PRO A 41 -10.44 -10.93 2.46
CA PRO A 41 -9.74 -11.40 3.65
C PRO A 41 -8.22 -11.42 3.47
N SER A 42 -7.51 -11.22 4.58
CA SER A 42 -6.06 -11.40 4.70
C SER A 42 -5.72 -11.89 6.10
N VAL A 43 -4.73 -12.77 6.20
CA VAL A 43 -4.18 -13.20 7.50
C VAL A 43 -3.10 -12.21 7.91
N MET A 44 -3.40 -11.44 8.96
CA MET A 44 -2.49 -10.45 9.54
C MET A 44 -1.77 -11.03 10.76
N GLY A 45 -0.48 -10.79 10.85
CA GLY A 45 0.39 -11.32 11.89
C GLY A 45 0.82 -12.77 11.67
N ILE A 46 1.44 -13.33 12.71
CA ILE A 46 1.91 -14.71 12.75
C ILE A 46 1.56 -15.34 14.10
N ASP A 47 1.19 -16.62 14.08
CA ASP A 47 1.02 -17.38 15.30
C ASP A 47 2.37 -17.64 15.96
N LYS A 48 2.37 -17.56 17.29
CA LYS A 48 3.56 -17.90 18.07
C LYS A 48 3.74 -19.41 18.03
N GLU A 49 4.94 -19.88 17.73
CA GLU A 49 5.30 -21.26 18.08
C GLU A 49 5.11 -21.43 19.59
N ALA A 50 4.44 -22.51 20.00
CA ALA A 50 4.13 -22.78 21.40
C ALA A 50 5.41 -23.02 22.21
N THR A 51 6.03 -21.95 22.70
CA THR A 51 7.10 -22.05 23.68
C THR A 51 6.48 -22.42 25.02
N ALA A 52 6.92 -23.55 25.60
CA ALA A 52 6.38 -24.08 26.85
C ALA A 52 6.32 -23.00 27.95
N SER A 53 5.10 -22.55 28.27
CA SER A 53 4.86 -21.50 29.26
C SER A 53 5.22 -21.99 30.66
N LYS A 54 6.32 -21.49 31.26
CA LYS A 54 6.47 -21.59 32.72
C LYS A 54 5.40 -20.68 33.35
N LYS A 55 4.51 -21.26 34.17
CA LYS A 55 3.50 -20.51 34.92
C LYS A 55 4.21 -19.58 35.92
N SER A 56 4.18 -18.27 35.67
CA SER A 56 4.67 -17.24 36.59
C SER A 56 3.57 -16.79 37.56
N THR A 57 3.96 -16.46 38.78
CA THR A 57 3.04 -15.98 39.82
C THR A 57 2.48 -14.58 39.48
N ALA A 58 1.38 -14.17 40.14
CA ALA A 58 0.78 -12.84 39.90
C ALA A 58 1.72 -11.67 40.24
N TYR A 59 2.63 -11.85 41.20
CA TYR A 59 3.67 -10.88 41.57
C TYR A 59 4.80 -10.83 40.53
N GLU A 60 5.27 -11.98 40.05
CA GLU A 60 6.28 -12.08 38.98
C GLU A 60 5.77 -11.54 37.64
N ARG A 61 4.49 -11.70 37.32
CA ARG A 61 3.89 -11.07 36.12
C ARG A 61 3.92 -9.55 36.16
N ARG A 62 3.82 -8.95 37.35
CA ARG A 62 3.77 -7.50 37.53
C ARG A 62 5.15 -6.84 37.55
N MET A 63 6.18 -7.59 37.98
CA MET A 63 7.57 -7.11 38.10
C MET A 63 8.47 -7.56 36.94
N ASN A 64 8.14 -8.67 36.25
CA ASN A 64 9.07 -9.38 35.36
C ASN A 64 8.60 -9.44 33.89
N GLN A 65 7.51 -8.77 33.53
CA GLN A 65 7.16 -8.50 32.14
C GLN A 65 7.23 -7.00 31.89
N PRO A 66 8.43 -6.46 31.60
CA PRO A 66 8.52 -5.13 31.07
C PRO A 66 7.69 -5.08 29.77
N TRP A 67 7.01 -3.97 29.51
CA TRP A 67 6.25 -3.74 28.29
C TRP A 67 7.09 -3.98 27.01
N SER A 68 8.43 -3.93 27.14
CA SER A 68 9.39 -4.33 26.11
C SER A 68 9.31 -5.81 25.70
N ALA A 69 8.86 -6.72 26.57
CA ALA A 69 8.67 -8.13 26.23
C ALA A 69 7.45 -8.35 25.33
N ASP A 70 6.37 -7.58 25.56
CA ASP A 70 5.19 -7.58 24.67
C ASP A 70 5.53 -6.94 23.33
N ALA A 71 6.29 -5.83 23.33
CA ALA A 71 6.74 -5.17 22.10
C ALA A 71 7.74 -5.99 21.26
N LEU A 72 8.39 -7.00 21.84
CA LEU A 72 9.22 -7.96 21.11
C LEU A 72 8.42 -9.19 20.63
N ASN A 73 7.12 -9.23 20.91
CA ASN A 73 6.24 -10.37 20.66
C ASN A 73 4.83 -9.91 20.25
N ASP A 74 4.79 -8.85 19.45
CA ASP A 74 3.62 -8.08 19.03
C ASP A 74 3.16 -8.39 17.60
N GLU A 75 3.87 -9.28 16.90
CA GLU A 75 3.52 -9.77 15.56
C GLU A 75 2.35 -10.77 15.59
N GLY A 76 1.92 -11.23 16.77
CA GLY A 76 0.89 -12.26 16.93
C GLY A 76 -0.20 -11.91 17.95
N PRO A 77 -1.30 -12.68 17.98
CA PRO A 77 -1.56 -13.88 17.16
C PRO A 77 -1.87 -13.55 15.69
N ALA A 78 -1.78 -14.56 14.82
CA ALA A 78 -2.33 -14.45 13.48
C ALA A 78 -3.86 -14.32 13.59
N HIS A 79 -4.45 -13.40 12.84
CA HIS A 79 -5.88 -13.14 12.89
C HIS A 79 -6.40 -12.70 11.52
N MET A 80 -7.71 -12.87 11.31
CA MET A 80 -8.34 -12.54 10.04
C MET A 80 -8.68 -11.05 9.98
N VAL A 81 -8.29 -10.40 8.90
CA VAL A 81 -8.67 -9.03 8.61
C VAL A 81 -9.38 -8.97 7.26
N PHE A 82 -10.50 -8.27 7.22
CA PHE A 82 -11.22 -7.95 5.99
C PHE A 82 -10.92 -6.50 5.64
N LEU A 83 -10.35 -6.28 4.46
CA LEU A 83 -10.06 -4.95 3.95
C LEU A 83 -10.92 -4.67 2.72
N ASP A 84 -11.44 -3.45 2.63
CA ASP A 84 -11.99 -2.91 1.40
C ASP A 84 -10.87 -2.76 0.35
N SER A 85 -11.26 -2.50 -0.89
CA SER A 85 -10.29 -2.27 -1.95
C SER A 85 -9.59 -0.91 -1.75
N PHE A 86 -8.29 -0.90 -2.00
CA PHE A 86 -7.48 0.30 -1.88
C PHE A 86 -6.41 0.35 -2.97
N LEU A 87 -5.90 1.55 -3.19
CA LEU A 87 -4.71 1.81 -3.99
C LEU A 87 -3.55 2.07 -3.05
N ILE A 88 -2.37 1.54 -3.35
CA ILE A 88 -1.14 1.87 -2.62
C ILE A 88 -0.04 2.23 -3.61
N ASP A 89 0.82 3.17 -3.23
CA ASP A 89 1.94 3.60 -4.07
C ASP A 89 2.84 2.40 -4.39
N LYS A 90 3.19 2.27 -5.66
CA LYS A 90 4.05 1.20 -6.18
C LYS A 90 5.43 1.22 -5.53
N TYR A 91 5.90 2.41 -5.20
CA TYR A 91 7.23 2.74 -4.71
C TYR A 91 7.14 3.56 -3.43
N GLU A 92 8.20 3.59 -2.63
CA GLU A 92 8.36 4.61 -1.60
C GLU A 92 8.37 6.02 -2.21
N VAL A 93 8.00 7.04 -1.44
CA VAL A 93 8.09 8.43 -1.91
C VAL A 93 9.56 8.78 -2.15
N SER A 94 9.90 9.22 -3.37
CA SER A 94 11.28 9.56 -3.72
C SER A 94 11.68 10.95 -3.26
N ASN A 95 12.98 11.19 -3.11
CA ASN A 95 13.53 12.52 -2.83
C ASN A 95 13.09 13.54 -3.90
N LYS A 96 13.01 13.14 -5.17
CA LYS A 96 12.50 14.02 -6.23
C LYS A 96 11.09 14.48 -5.91
N GLN A 97 10.18 13.54 -5.61
CA GLN A 97 8.79 13.84 -5.31
C GLN A 97 8.67 14.71 -4.05
N PHE A 98 9.41 14.38 -2.99
CA PHE A 98 9.41 15.16 -1.75
C PHE A 98 10.00 16.57 -1.97
N GLY A 99 11.06 16.70 -2.76
CA GLY A 99 11.62 17.98 -3.16
C GLY A 99 10.64 18.87 -3.94
N ASP A 100 9.82 18.27 -4.80
CA ASP A 100 8.73 18.97 -5.49
C ASP A 100 7.69 19.50 -4.49
N PHE A 101 7.33 18.69 -3.48
CA PHE A 101 6.44 19.10 -2.38
C PHE A 101 7.02 20.24 -1.53
N MET A 102 8.30 20.17 -1.17
CA MET A 102 8.96 21.23 -0.39
C MET A 102 8.92 22.57 -1.12
N ARG A 103 9.21 22.58 -2.42
CA ARG A 103 9.14 23.82 -3.22
C ARG A 103 7.72 24.34 -3.35
N ALA A 104 6.74 23.45 -3.51
CA ALA A 104 5.33 23.83 -3.67
C ALA A 104 4.69 24.36 -2.38
N LYS A 105 5.09 23.86 -1.21
CA LYS A 105 4.47 24.18 0.08
C LYS A 105 5.35 25.00 1.03
N GLY A 106 6.61 25.26 0.68
CA GLY A 106 7.58 25.86 1.59
C GLY A 106 7.89 24.96 2.79
N HIS A 107 7.77 23.64 2.62
CA HIS A 107 8.02 22.67 3.68
C HIS A 107 9.53 22.60 4.00
N PRO A 108 9.95 22.54 5.28
CA PRO A 108 11.36 22.40 5.64
C PRO A 108 11.96 21.09 5.14
N ALA A 109 13.27 21.08 4.94
CA ALA A 109 14.01 19.88 4.57
C ALA A 109 13.94 18.83 5.71
N PRO A 110 13.79 17.54 5.37
CA PRO A 110 13.82 16.46 6.35
C PRO A 110 15.23 16.28 6.90
N ALA A 111 15.36 15.45 7.93
CA ALA A 111 16.68 15.07 8.43
C ALA A 111 17.50 14.40 7.33
N TYR A 112 18.81 14.63 7.33
CA TYR A 112 19.76 14.05 6.36
C TYR A 112 19.59 14.47 4.89
N TRP A 113 18.75 15.48 4.61
CA TRP A 113 18.59 16.00 3.24
C TRP A 113 19.91 16.46 2.60
N ASP A 114 20.82 17.00 3.39
CA ASP A 114 22.13 17.45 2.90
C ASP A 114 23.16 16.30 2.74
N ASP A 115 22.81 15.06 3.08
CA ASP A 115 23.69 13.90 2.84
C ASP A 115 23.57 13.43 1.38
N PRO A 116 24.61 13.61 0.54
CA PRO A 116 24.56 13.26 -0.88
C PRO A 116 24.41 11.76 -1.14
N ARG A 117 24.62 10.91 -0.12
CA ARG A 117 24.42 9.46 -0.23
C ARG A 117 22.95 9.06 -0.12
N LEU A 118 22.12 9.90 0.51
CA LEU A 118 20.72 9.61 0.85
C LEU A 118 19.72 10.48 0.08
N ASN A 119 20.19 11.55 -0.57
CA ASN A 119 19.34 12.52 -1.27
C ASN A 119 19.50 12.49 -2.80
N LYS A 120 19.68 11.31 -3.41
CA LYS A 120 19.57 11.20 -4.88
C LYS A 120 18.10 11.21 -5.30
N PRO A 121 17.74 11.79 -6.46
CA PRO A 121 16.34 11.97 -6.88
C PRO A 121 15.47 10.71 -6.82
N GLU A 122 16.02 9.57 -7.25
CA GLU A 122 15.28 8.30 -7.33
C GLU A 122 15.40 7.43 -6.06
N GLN A 123 16.14 7.87 -5.03
CA GLN A 123 16.15 7.21 -3.73
C GLN A 123 14.89 7.58 -2.94
N PRO A 124 14.44 6.73 -2.01
CA PRO A 124 13.38 7.09 -1.09
C PRO A 124 13.81 8.29 -0.25
N VAL A 125 12.86 9.18 0.03
CA VAL A 125 13.07 10.19 1.05
C VAL A 125 13.23 9.51 2.40
N ALA A 126 14.24 9.94 3.14
CA ALA A 126 14.54 9.47 4.48
C ALA A 126 14.56 10.64 5.47
N GLY A 127 14.47 10.31 6.76
CA GLY A 127 14.57 11.31 7.82
C GLY A 127 13.33 12.20 7.93
N VAL A 128 12.15 11.66 7.59
CA VAL A 128 10.87 12.34 7.75
C VAL A 128 10.18 11.87 9.03
N ASN A 129 9.48 12.79 9.71
CA ASN A 129 8.57 12.41 10.79
C ASN A 129 7.19 12.00 10.24
N TRP A 130 6.31 11.52 11.10
CA TRP A 130 4.97 11.04 10.70
C TRP A 130 4.07 12.16 10.15
N GLU A 131 4.17 13.37 10.70
CA GLU A 131 3.40 14.54 10.25
C GLU A 131 3.86 15.01 8.86
N ASP A 132 5.17 15.00 8.59
CA ASP A 132 5.72 15.31 7.27
C ASP A 132 5.19 14.31 6.21
N ALA A 133 5.20 13.01 6.56
CA ALA A 133 4.72 11.93 5.70
C ALA A 133 3.21 12.07 5.41
N LYS A 134 2.42 12.34 6.46
CA LYS A 134 0.98 12.61 6.33
C LYS A 134 0.70 13.83 5.46
N ALA A 135 1.39 14.95 5.71
CA ALA A 135 1.20 16.19 4.98
C ALA A 135 1.54 16.03 3.49
N PHE A 136 2.57 15.26 3.16
CA PHE A 136 2.90 14.92 1.77
C PHE A 136 1.78 14.10 1.12
N CYS A 137 1.29 13.04 1.78
CA CYS A 137 0.22 12.23 1.20
C CYS A 137 -1.06 13.04 1.00
N GLU A 138 -1.43 13.90 1.95
CA GLU A 138 -2.58 14.82 1.82
C GLU A 138 -2.39 15.81 0.67
N TYR A 139 -1.18 16.35 0.47
CA TYR A 139 -0.86 17.20 -0.67
C TYR A 139 -1.09 16.50 -2.01
N ARG A 140 -0.87 15.17 -2.08
CA ARG A 140 -1.10 14.35 -3.27
C ARG A 140 -2.56 13.86 -3.40
N GLY A 141 -3.46 14.25 -2.51
CA GLY A 141 -4.84 13.73 -2.49
C GLY A 141 -4.91 12.25 -2.09
N LYS A 142 -3.92 11.80 -1.32
CA LYS A 142 -3.75 10.43 -0.78
C LYS A 142 -3.78 10.49 0.75
N ARG A 143 -3.48 9.38 1.41
CA ARG A 143 -3.28 9.23 2.87
C ARG A 143 -2.13 8.26 3.14
N LEU A 144 -1.72 8.11 4.40
CA LEU A 144 -0.88 6.97 4.77
C LEU A 144 -1.71 5.68 4.71
N PRO A 145 -1.11 4.53 4.34
CA PRO A 145 -1.76 3.22 4.48
C PRO A 145 -2.02 2.91 5.95
N THR A 146 -3.04 2.10 6.24
CA THR A 146 -3.11 1.45 7.56
C THR A 146 -2.04 0.37 7.68
N GLU A 147 -1.72 -0.05 8.90
CA GLU A 147 -0.81 -1.17 9.15
C GLU A 147 -1.30 -2.44 8.43
N ALA A 148 -2.61 -2.69 8.44
CA ALA A 148 -3.21 -3.85 7.80
C ALA A 148 -3.16 -3.78 6.27
N GLU A 149 -3.41 -2.60 5.69
CA GLU A 149 -3.28 -2.37 4.25
C GLU A 149 -1.84 -2.60 3.79
N TRP A 150 -0.87 -2.04 4.52
CA TRP A 150 0.55 -2.22 4.23
C TRP A 150 0.94 -3.70 4.27
N GLU A 151 0.52 -4.42 5.31
CA GLU A 151 0.85 -5.84 5.47
C GLU A 151 0.20 -6.72 4.41
N LYS A 152 -1.08 -6.49 4.06
CA LYS A 152 -1.74 -7.18 2.95
C LYS A 152 -1.00 -6.94 1.63
N ALA A 153 -0.66 -5.69 1.34
CA ALA A 153 0.06 -5.29 0.13
C ALA A 153 1.45 -5.95 0.03
N ALA A 154 2.12 -6.17 1.16
CA ALA A 154 3.40 -6.88 1.23
C ALA A 154 3.23 -8.40 1.03
N ARG A 155 2.33 -9.05 1.79
CA ARG A 155 2.27 -10.51 1.93
C ARG A 155 1.54 -11.22 0.79
N GLY A 156 0.62 -10.53 0.11
CA GLY A 156 -0.25 -11.16 -0.87
C GLY A 156 -1.28 -12.13 -0.26
N PRO A 157 -2.07 -12.82 -1.09
CA PRO A 157 -3.15 -13.71 -0.65
C PRO A 157 -2.66 -14.95 0.12
N ASN A 158 -1.39 -15.34 -0.06
CA ASN A 158 -0.80 -16.54 0.55
C ASN A 158 -0.18 -16.28 1.93
N ALA A 159 -0.31 -15.06 2.47
CA ALA A 159 0.26 -14.68 3.78
C ALA A 159 1.78 -14.94 3.87
N ASN A 160 2.53 -14.62 2.81
CA ASN A 160 3.97 -14.89 2.72
C ASN A 160 4.77 -14.12 3.79
N LEU A 161 5.82 -14.73 4.37
CA LEU A 161 6.70 -14.07 5.34
C LEU A 161 7.46 -12.86 4.77
N TYR A 162 7.84 -12.94 3.49
CA TYR A 162 8.48 -11.87 2.73
C TYR A 162 7.64 -11.56 1.48
N PRO A 163 7.80 -10.40 0.84
CA PRO A 163 7.01 -10.04 -0.34
C PRO A 163 7.08 -11.06 -1.48
N TRP A 164 8.23 -11.73 -1.61
CA TRP A 164 8.50 -12.73 -2.65
C TRP A 164 8.27 -14.19 -2.23
N GLY A 165 7.91 -14.48 -0.97
CA GLY A 165 7.71 -15.86 -0.51
C GLY A 165 8.06 -16.08 0.96
N ASN A 166 8.19 -17.35 1.35
CA ASN A 166 8.46 -17.74 2.74
C ASN A 166 9.94 -17.99 3.04
N GLU A 167 10.77 -18.09 2.01
CA GLU A 167 12.22 -18.26 2.15
C GLU A 167 12.92 -16.91 2.08
N PHE A 168 13.82 -16.68 3.04
CA PHE A 168 14.64 -15.48 3.06
C PHE A 168 15.67 -15.53 1.93
N ASP A 169 15.77 -14.44 1.18
CA ASP A 169 16.78 -14.27 0.12
C ASP A 169 17.54 -12.95 0.35
N PRO A 170 18.84 -13.01 0.71
CA PRO A 170 19.63 -11.81 1.01
C PRO A 170 19.88 -10.92 -0.23
N ALA A 171 19.70 -11.45 -1.44
CA ALA A 171 19.84 -10.67 -2.67
C ALA A 171 18.63 -9.79 -2.98
N LYS A 172 17.50 -10.01 -2.28
CA LYS A 172 16.20 -9.42 -2.61
C LYS A 172 15.83 -8.16 -1.82
N ALA A 173 16.68 -7.74 -0.89
CA ALA A 173 16.44 -6.55 -0.08
C ALA A 173 17.73 -5.79 0.24
N ASN A 174 17.59 -4.49 0.51
CA ASN A 174 18.65 -3.67 1.08
C ASN A 174 18.46 -3.60 2.61
N TYR A 175 19.34 -4.23 3.39
CA TYR A 175 19.21 -4.39 4.83
C TYR A 175 20.57 -4.61 5.51
N GLY A 176 20.64 -4.49 6.82
CA GLY A 176 21.80 -4.90 7.63
C GLY A 176 23.13 -4.25 7.24
N ARG A 177 23.09 -3.07 6.60
CA ARG A 177 24.25 -2.38 6.01
C ARG A 177 24.97 -3.21 4.94
N ASN A 178 24.24 -4.05 4.19
CA ASN A 178 24.79 -4.71 3.00
C ASN A 178 25.13 -3.69 1.88
N ARG A 179 24.57 -2.48 1.98
CA ARG A 179 24.93 -1.27 1.24
C ARG A 179 25.15 -0.12 2.23
N GLU A 180 25.88 0.90 1.78
CA GLU A 180 26.22 2.10 2.57
C GLU A 180 25.12 3.18 2.57
N ALA A 181 24.02 2.96 1.85
CA ALA A 181 22.92 3.92 1.69
C ALA A 181 21.62 3.23 1.21
N THR A 182 20.55 4.00 1.10
CA THR A 182 19.31 3.60 0.40
C THR A 182 19.58 3.32 -1.09
N MET A 183 18.78 2.45 -1.68
CA MET A 183 18.78 2.15 -3.11
C MET A 183 17.64 2.93 -3.81
N PRO A 184 17.67 3.09 -5.13
CA PRO A 184 16.55 3.65 -5.88
C PRO A 184 15.23 2.93 -5.57
N VAL A 185 14.11 3.65 -5.60
CA VAL A 185 12.80 3.10 -5.20
C VAL A 185 12.31 1.96 -6.10
N ASP A 186 12.85 1.82 -7.30
CA ASP A 186 12.56 0.74 -8.24
C ASP A 186 13.60 -0.39 -8.22
N SER A 187 14.50 -0.40 -7.23
CA SER A 187 15.45 -1.50 -7.04
C SER A 187 14.75 -2.83 -6.75
N TYR A 188 15.42 -3.93 -7.09
CA TYR A 188 14.95 -5.31 -6.86
C TYR A 188 13.60 -5.65 -7.54
N PRO A 189 13.51 -5.56 -8.89
CA PRO A 189 12.30 -5.93 -9.64
C PRO A 189 11.85 -7.40 -9.46
N GLU A 190 12.73 -8.28 -8.99
CA GLU A 190 12.48 -9.68 -8.65
C GLU A 190 11.91 -9.90 -7.23
N SER A 191 11.82 -8.83 -6.45
CA SER A 191 11.37 -8.83 -5.04
C SER A 191 10.01 -8.19 -4.84
N VAL A 192 9.36 -7.82 -5.94
CA VAL A 192 8.07 -7.15 -5.95
C VAL A 192 7.01 -8.05 -5.32
N SER A 193 6.14 -7.46 -4.49
CA SER A 193 5.05 -8.19 -3.86
C SER A 193 4.07 -8.75 -4.89
N TYR A 194 3.20 -9.66 -4.47
CA TYR A 194 2.13 -10.20 -5.32
C TYR A 194 1.31 -9.13 -6.06
N TYR A 195 1.09 -7.98 -5.40
CA TYR A 195 0.31 -6.86 -5.93
C TYR A 195 1.12 -5.86 -6.77
N GLY A 196 2.43 -6.09 -6.96
CA GLY A 196 3.25 -5.16 -7.76
C GLY A 196 3.98 -4.09 -6.94
N VAL A 197 4.06 -4.23 -5.61
CA VAL A 197 4.66 -3.23 -4.73
C VAL A 197 6.14 -3.51 -4.46
N TYR A 198 6.99 -2.51 -4.69
CA TYR A 198 8.45 -2.62 -4.56
C TYR A 198 8.93 -2.34 -3.14
N ASN A 199 10.09 -2.88 -2.78
CA ASN A 199 10.83 -2.60 -1.54
C ASN A 199 9.99 -2.67 -0.25
N MET A 200 8.95 -3.53 -0.20
CA MET A 200 8.19 -3.78 1.03
C MET A 200 9.04 -4.47 2.13
N ALA A 201 10.30 -4.80 1.82
CA ALA A 201 11.29 -5.38 2.71
C ALA A 201 12.63 -4.66 2.54
N GLY A 202 13.08 -3.96 3.58
CA GLY A 202 14.32 -3.20 3.62
C GLY A 202 14.20 -1.78 3.03
N ASN A 203 15.33 -1.25 2.58
CA ASN A 203 15.51 0.11 2.07
C ASN A 203 15.20 1.19 3.11
N VAL A 204 13.94 1.52 3.39
CA VAL A 204 13.53 2.43 4.47
C VAL A 204 12.35 1.83 5.24
N PHE A 205 12.32 2.05 6.56
CA PHE A 205 11.13 1.83 7.33
C PHE A 205 10.06 2.80 6.85
N GLU A 206 8.82 2.34 6.82
CA GLU A 206 7.71 3.12 6.29
C GLU A 206 6.71 3.47 7.38
N TRP A 207 6.41 4.76 7.53
CA TRP A 207 5.31 5.22 8.36
C TRP A 207 3.97 4.72 7.82
N VAL A 208 3.13 4.22 8.74
CA VAL A 208 1.71 3.93 8.48
C VAL A 208 0.82 4.78 9.38
N ALA A 209 -0.49 4.80 9.11
CA ALA A 209 -1.44 5.65 9.81
C ALA A 209 -1.60 5.31 11.30
N ASP A 210 -1.43 4.04 11.66
CA ASP A 210 -1.87 3.48 12.93
C ASP A 210 -1.06 3.97 14.13
N TRP A 211 -1.76 4.18 15.25
CA TRP A 211 -1.12 4.22 16.57
C TRP A 211 -0.64 2.82 16.93
N TYR A 212 0.50 2.73 17.62
CA TYR A 212 1.03 1.45 18.05
C TYR A 212 0.44 1.01 19.40
N ASP A 213 0.00 -0.25 19.44
CA ASP A 213 -0.25 -1.00 20.68
C ASP A 213 0.19 -2.46 20.46
N PRO A 214 1.11 -3.00 21.28
CA PRO A 214 1.62 -4.36 21.16
C PRO A 214 0.54 -5.40 21.39
N ARG A 215 -0.57 -5.03 22.04
CA ARG A 215 -1.68 -5.93 22.35
C ARG A 215 -2.83 -5.81 21.35
N TYR A 216 -2.69 -4.99 20.31
CA TYR A 216 -3.80 -4.70 19.39
C TYR A 216 -4.31 -5.97 18.69
N TYR A 217 -3.41 -6.84 18.23
CA TYR A 217 -3.77 -8.08 17.51
C TYR A 217 -4.56 -9.07 18.39
N GLY A 218 -4.37 -9.04 19.71
CA GLY A 218 -5.04 -9.96 20.63
C GLY A 218 -6.46 -9.54 21.05
N ARG A 219 -7.01 -8.45 20.50
CA ARG A 219 -8.30 -7.89 20.96
C ARG A 219 -9.53 -8.54 20.34
N LEU A 220 -9.44 -8.97 19.08
CA LEU A 220 -10.54 -9.56 18.31
C LEU A 220 -9.98 -10.59 17.33
N GLU A 221 -10.73 -11.69 17.12
CA GLU A 221 -10.35 -12.73 16.15
C GLU A 221 -10.51 -12.27 14.69
N THR A 222 -11.49 -11.41 14.43
CA THR A 222 -11.76 -10.85 13.10
C THR A 222 -11.90 -9.34 13.17
N MET A 223 -11.22 -8.62 12.27
CA MET A 223 -11.32 -7.16 12.14
C MET A 223 -11.72 -6.75 10.72
N VAL A 224 -12.52 -5.68 10.60
CA VAL A 224 -12.89 -5.08 9.31
C VAL A 224 -12.28 -3.69 9.25
N ASN A 225 -11.46 -3.42 8.23
CA ASN A 225 -10.74 -2.16 8.04
C ASN A 225 -10.09 -1.61 9.33
N PRO A 226 -9.25 -2.39 10.04
CA PRO A 226 -8.62 -1.92 11.27
C PRO A 226 -7.72 -0.71 10.98
N THR A 227 -7.79 0.27 11.88
CA THR A 227 -7.04 1.54 11.84
C THR A 227 -6.20 1.74 13.10
N GLY A 228 -5.91 0.63 13.80
CA GLY A 228 -5.23 0.63 15.07
C GLY A 228 -6.11 1.12 16.22
N PRO A 229 -5.54 1.36 17.41
CA PRO A 229 -6.27 1.92 18.53
C PRO A 229 -6.64 3.39 18.23
N ALA A 230 -7.90 3.75 18.53
CA ALA A 230 -8.42 5.10 18.29
C ALA A 230 -7.66 6.23 19.04
N LYS A 231 -6.93 5.88 20.10
CA LYS A 231 -6.09 6.80 20.87
C LYS A 231 -4.71 6.17 21.05
N PRO A 232 -3.65 6.99 21.11
CA PRO A 232 -2.33 6.49 21.43
C PRO A 232 -2.35 5.82 22.80
N THR A 233 -1.68 4.67 22.90
CA THR A 233 -1.43 4.03 24.18
C THR A 233 -0.13 4.59 24.71
N TRP A 234 -0.13 5.10 25.94
CA TRP A 234 1.10 5.54 26.58
C TRP A 234 1.98 4.33 26.88
N ILE A 235 3.15 4.30 26.26
CA ILE A 235 4.14 3.27 26.48
C ILE A 235 5.00 3.68 27.68
N GLY A 236 5.07 2.81 28.70
CA GLY A 236 5.93 3.01 29.87
C GLY A 236 7.38 2.64 29.58
N GLY A 237 8.31 3.28 30.30
CA GLY A 237 9.73 2.98 30.22
C GLY A 237 10.09 1.70 30.98
N THR A 238 11.30 1.18 30.76
CA THR A 238 11.88 0.10 31.55
C THR A 238 12.39 0.56 32.91
N GLY A 239 12.33 1.87 33.21
CA GLY A 239 12.90 2.49 34.41
C GLY A 239 14.36 2.92 34.23
N THR A 240 14.88 2.96 33.01
CA THR A 240 16.30 3.22 32.69
C THR A 240 16.46 4.46 31.79
N TYR A 241 17.69 4.92 31.52
CA TYR A 241 17.92 6.07 30.63
C TYR A 241 17.35 5.88 29.20
N VAL A 242 17.13 4.62 28.79
CA VAL A 242 16.52 4.25 27.51
C VAL A 242 15.03 4.65 27.45
N ASP A 243 14.42 4.99 28.58
CA ASP A 243 13.01 5.40 28.72
C ASP A 243 12.66 6.64 27.91
N ARG A 244 13.60 7.56 27.69
CA ARG A 244 13.32 8.74 26.84
C ARG A 244 13.02 8.39 25.39
N LEU A 245 13.46 7.24 24.91
CA LEU A 245 13.20 6.76 23.55
C LEU A 245 11.98 5.82 23.50
N THR A 246 11.69 5.11 24.59
CA THR A 246 10.62 4.11 24.65
C THR A 246 9.31 4.64 25.24
N VAL A 247 9.34 5.76 25.96
CA VAL A 247 8.14 6.35 26.59
C VAL A 247 7.34 7.21 25.62
N GLY A 248 6.02 7.22 25.78
CA GLY A 248 5.11 8.13 25.10
C GLY A 248 4.28 7.49 23.99
N GLU A 249 3.61 8.33 23.21
CA GLU A 249 2.77 7.93 22.09
C GLU A 249 3.66 7.50 20.91
N LYS A 250 3.34 6.38 20.26
CA LYS A 250 4.09 5.90 19.10
C LYS A 250 3.19 5.54 17.95
N ARG A 251 3.64 5.85 16.74
CA ARG A 251 3.05 5.38 15.49
C ARG A 251 3.80 4.15 15.00
N VAL A 252 3.12 3.32 14.25
CA VAL A 252 3.69 2.10 13.66
C VAL A 252 4.61 2.47 12.49
N ILE A 253 5.71 1.74 12.35
CA ILE A 253 6.51 1.69 11.11
C ILE A 253 6.73 0.23 10.67
N ARG A 254 6.84 0.00 9.36
CA ARG A 254 6.88 -1.34 8.75
C ARG A 254 8.07 -1.48 7.77
N GLY A 255 8.38 -2.71 7.37
CA GLY A 255 9.29 -3.00 6.25
C GLY A 255 10.77 -3.21 6.59
N GLY A 256 11.28 -2.68 7.71
CA GLY A 256 12.72 -2.68 7.96
C GLY A 256 13.43 -1.57 7.18
N SER A 257 14.75 -1.44 7.29
CA SER A 257 15.52 -0.44 6.54
C SER A 257 16.89 -0.97 6.17
N TRP A 258 17.61 -0.22 5.33
CA TRP A 258 18.96 -0.57 4.87
C TRP A 258 19.98 -0.77 6.00
N ILE A 259 19.75 -0.19 7.20
CA ILE A 259 20.59 -0.40 8.38
C ILE A 259 20.06 -1.47 9.34
N ALA A 260 18.78 -1.83 9.22
CA ALA A 260 18.11 -2.70 10.17
C ALA A 260 18.44 -4.18 9.91
N PRO A 261 18.52 -5.02 10.96
CA PRO A 261 18.89 -6.41 10.79
C PRO A 261 17.83 -7.21 10.03
N GLU A 262 18.21 -8.37 9.53
CA GLU A 262 17.38 -9.29 8.74
C GLU A 262 15.98 -9.53 9.34
N GLY A 263 15.89 -9.76 10.65
CA GLY A 263 14.61 -10.03 11.31
C GLY A 263 13.56 -8.93 11.14
N THR A 264 13.96 -7.71 10.79
CA THR A 264 13.06 -6.57 10.60
C THR A 264 12.44 -6.48 9.21
N VAL A 265 12.96 -7.23 8.22
CA VAL A 265 12.47 -7.19 6.83
C VAL A 265 11.34 -8.20 6.54
N LYS A 266 10.91 -8.95 7.56
CA LYS A 266 9.69 -9.77 7.48
C LYS A 266 8.48 -8.86 7.33
N SER A 267 7.53 -9.23 6.47
CA SER A 267 6.30 -8.48 6.26
C SER A 267 5.41 -8.40 7.51
N THR A 268 5.60 -9.29 8.48
CA THR A 268 4.90 -9.24 9.78
C THR A 268 5.59 -8.34 10.81
N HIS A 269 6.88 -8.05 10.67
CA HIS A 269 7.67 -7.39 11.72
C HIS A 269 7.23 -5.96 12.01
N ARG A 270 6.64 -5.74 13.18
CA ARG A 270 6.11 -4.45 13.60
C ARG A 270 7.20 -3.69 14.33
N PHE A 271 7.29 -2.40 14.03
CA PHE A 271 8.10 -1.51 14.84
C PHE A 271 7.35 -0.21 15.06
N TRP A 272 7.92 0.67 15.85
CA TRP A 272 7.28 1.91 16.22
C TRP A 272 8.30 3.03 16.29
N ASN A 273 7.81 4.26 16.32
CA ASN A 273 8.58 5.42 16.73
C ASN A 273 7.67 6.57 17.18
N HIS A 274 8.23 7.53 17.90
CA HIS A 274 7.48 8.73 18.29
C HIS A 274 7.11 9.53 17.02
N PRO A 275 5.87 10.04 16.88
CA PRO A 275 5.38 10.65 15.63
C PRO A 275 6.21 11.85 15.16
N LEU A 276 6.73 12.65 16.10
CA LEU A 276 7.60 13.81 15.79
C LEU A 276 9.07 13.45 15.58
N ASN A 277 9.45 12.17 15.77
CA ASN A 277 10.83 11.76 15.57
C ASN A 277 11.09 11.55 14.09
N ASN A 278 11.99 12.36 13.53
CA ASN A 278 12.50 12.24 12.16
C ASN A 278 13.86 11.53 12.09
N SER A 279 14.38 11.05 13.22
CA SER A 279 15.70 10.42 13.34
C SER A 279 15.61 9.15 14.17
N TYR A 280 15.35 8.03 13.49
CA TYR A 280 15.61 6.68 14.02
C TYR A 280 16.60 6.00 13.09
N GLY A 281 17.84 6.49 13.18
CA GLY A 281 18.80 6.29 12.10
C GLY A 281 18.34 6.96 10.79
N VAL A 282 19.03 6.60 9.73
CA VAL A 282 18.97 7.21 8.37
C VAL A 282 17.94 6.54 7.46
N GLY A 283 16.96 5.84 8.03
CA GLY A 283 16.10 4.92 7.28
C GLY A 283 14.61 5.04 7.58
N LEU A 284 14.08 6.22 7.92
CA LEU A 284 12.65 6.46 8.07
C LEU A 284 12.08 7.20 6.85
N GLY A 285 11.28 6.52 6.05
CA GLY A 285 10.53 7.04 4.90
C GLY A 285 9.05 6.66 5.00
N PHE A 286 8.37 6.59 3.85
CA PHE A 286 6.96 6.26 3.76
C PHE A 286 6.52 6.04 2.32
N ARG A 287 5.31 5.52 2.16
CA ARG A 287 4.54 5.51 0.91
C ARG A 287 3.10 5.92 1.19
N CYS A 288 2.36 6.35 0.17
CA CYS A 288 0.96 6.73 0.33
C CYS A 288 0.00 5.62 -0.14
N ALA A 289 -1.25 5.74 0.28
CA ALA A 289 -2.37 4.91 -0.12
C ALA A 289 -3.62 5.78 -0.36
N LYS A 290 -4.63 5.22 -1.00
CA LYS A 290 -5.91 5.85 -1.28
C LYS A 290 -7.01 4.81 -1.25
N THR A 291 -8.20 5.16 -0.77
CA THR A 291 -9.38 4.29 -0.96
C THR A 291 -9.63 4.09 -2.46
N ALA A 292 -9.88 2.86 -2.89
CA ALA A 292 -10.16 2.61 -4.30
C ALA A 292 -11.53 3.22 -4.67
N PRO A 293 -11.66 3.86 -5.85
CA PRO A 293 -12.96 4.27 -6.37
C PRO A 293 -13.88 3.05 -6.56
N GLU A 294 -15.15 3.17 -6.19
CA GLU A 294 -16.15 2.09 -6.33
C GLU A 294 -16.31 1.66 -7.81
N GLU A 295 -16.04 2.57 -8.74
CA GLU A 295 -16.09 2.34 -10.18
C GLU A 295 -15.14 1.22 -10.64
N ILE A 296 -14.01 1.01 -9.95
CA ILE A 296 -13.08 -0.08 -10.26
C ILE A 296 -13.78 -1.43 -10.05
N GLU A 297 -14.39 -1.62 -8.89
CA GLU A 297 -15.10 -2.87 -8.59
C GLU A 297 -16.32 -3.05 -9.48
N GLN A 298 -17.05 -1.96 -9.78
CA GLN A 298 -18.17 -2.02 -10.70
C GLN A 298 -17.73 -2.50 -12.09
N GLN A 299 -16.65 -1.95 -12.64
CA GLN A 299 -16.14 -2.37 -13.94
C GLN A 299 -15.65 -3.83 -13.95
N LEU A 300 -15.04 -4.30 -12.86
CA LEU A 300 -14.63 -5.70 -12.72
C LEU A 300 -15.85 -6.65 -12.67
N ARG A 301 -16.88 -6.30 -11.89
CA ARG A 301 -18.14 -7.07 -11.82
C ARG A 301 -18.87 -7.07 -13.16
N ASP A 302 -18.95 -5.92 -13.83
CA ASP A 302 -19.59 -5.78 -15.14
C ASP A 302 -18.85 -6.62 -16.19
N ALA A 303 -17.52 -6.63 -16.18
CA ALA A 303 -16.72 -7.48 -17.05
C ALA A 303 -17.01 -8.97 -16.83
N TYR A 304 -17.05 -9.41 -15.58
CA TYR A 304 -17.36 -10.79 -15.21
C TYR A 304 -18.78 -11.22 -15.63
N ILE A 305 -19.79 -10.41 -15.29
CA ILE A 305 -21.18 -10.68 -15.66
C ILE A 305 -21.36 -10.67 -17.17
N THR A 306 -20.76 -9.71 -17.87
CA THR A 306 -20.81 -9.66 -19.34
C THR A 306 -20.19 -10.90 -19.95
N ALA A 307 -19.05 -11.37 -19.42
CA ALA A 307 -18.43 -12.60 -19.90
C ALA A 307 -19.37 -13.80 -19.76
N LEU A 308 -20.02 -13.97 -18.60
CA LEU A 308 -20.99 -15.05 -18.38
C LEU A 308 -22.22 -14.95 -19.29
N VAL A 309 -22.76 -13.75 -19.49
CA VAL A 309 -23.93 -13.52 -20.37
C VAL A 309 -23.59 -13.87 -21.81
N GLU A 310 -22.45 -13.42 -22.32
CA GLU A 310 -22.05 -13.69 -23.70
C GLU A 310 -21.62 -15.15 -23.91
N MET A 311 -21.06 -15.82 -22.90
CA MET A 311 -20.90 -17.29 -22.90
C MET A 311 -22.23 -18.01 -23.06
N GLY A 312 -23.27 -17.60 -22.30
CA GLY A 312 -24.61 -18.18 -22.40
C GLY A 312 -25.31 -17.92 -23.74
N ARG A 313 -24.90 -16.87 -24.46
CA ARG A 313 -25.34 -16.55 -25.82
C ARG A 313 -24.49 -17.20 -26.92
N GLU A 314 -23.50 -18.02 -26.54
CA GLU A 314 -22.52 -18.63 -27.44
C GLU A 314 -21.68 -17.60 -28.23
N ARG A 315 -21.58 -16.36 -27.74
CA ARG A 315 -20.76 -15.29 -28.32
C ARG A 315 -19.39 -15.23 -27.64
N PHE A 316 -18.62 -16.30 -27.81
CA PHE A 316 -17.37 -16.50 -27.07
C PHE A 316 -16.29 -15.44 -27.33
N SER A 317 -16.25 -14.83 -28.53
CA SER A 317 -15.33 -13.72 -28.80
C SER A 317 -15.66 -12.48 -27.96
N ASP A 318 -16.94 -12.16 -27.80
CA ASP A 318 -17.40 -11.03 -26.98
C ASP A 318 -17.15 -11.31 -25.49
N ALA A 319 -17.33 -12.56 -25.06
CA ALA A 319 -16.99 -13.00 -23.71
C ALA A 319 -15.49 -12.85 -23.42
N GLN A 320 -14.61 -13.23 -24.36
CA GLN A 320 -13.17 -13.08 -24.22
C GLN A 320 -12.75 -11.60 -24.16
N GLN A 321 -13.40 -10.73 -24.94
CA GLN A 321 -13.18 -9.29 -24.86
C GLN A 321 -13.62 -8.72 -23.50
N ALA A 322 -14.72 -9.21 -22.92
CA ALA A 322 -15.16 -8.81 -21.59
C ALA A 322 -14.14 -9.20 -20.52
N VAL A 323 -13.63 -10.43 -20.57
CA VAL A 323 -12.53 -10.89 -19.69
C VAL A 323 -11.29 -10.02 -19.86
N ALA A 324 -10.87 -9.73 -21.09
CA ALA A 324 -9.71 -8.89 -21.36
C ALA A 324 -9.86 -7.47 -20.81
N ARG A 325 -11.06 -6.87 -20.87
CA ARG A 325 -11.33 -5.56 -20.27
C ARG A 325 -11.17 -5.59 -18.75
N GLY A 326 -11.69 -6.61 -18.08
CA GLY A 326 -11.54 -6.75 -16.62
C GLY A 326 -10.09 -7.02 -16.20
N LEU A 327 -9.37 -7.88 -16.93
CA LEU A 327 -7.95 -8.16 -16.67
C LEU A 327 -7.03 -6.98 -17.00
N ALA A 328 -7.45 -6.03 -17.82
CA ALA A 328 -6.74 -4.77 -18.00
C ALA A 328 -6.79 -3.87 -16.75
N ILE A 329 -7.82 -4.03 -15.91
CA ILE A 329 -7.99 -3.31 -14.64
C ILE A 329 -7.26 -4.05 -13.51
N ASP A 330 -7.56 -5.33 -13.34
CA ASP A 330 -6.90 -6.21 -12.37
C ASP A 330 -6.37 -7.47 -13.08
N PRO A 331 -5.09 -7.46 -13.50
CA PRO A 331 -4.46 -8.61 -14.15
C PRO A 331 -4.38 -9.87 -13.29
N LYS A 332 -4.67 -9.77 -11.99
CA LYS A 332 -4.61 -10.86 -11.02
C LYS A 332 -6.00 -11.33 -10.57
N ASN A 333 -7.07 -10.80 -11.16
CA ASN A 333 -8.43 -11.16 -10.81
C ASN A 333 -8.70 -12.66 -11.06
N VAL A 334 -8.87 -13.43 -9.98
CA VAL A 334 -8.99 -14.89 -10.03
C VAL A 334 -10.21 -15.33 -10.83
N GLU A 335 -11.36 -14.69 -10.63
CA GLU A 335 -12.62 -15.07 -11.28
C GLU A 335 -12.53 -14.92 -12.81
N LEU A 336 -11.94 -13.83 -13.29
CA LEU A 336 -11.73 -13.58 -14.71
C LEU A 336 -10.67 -14.51 -15.32
N LEU A 337 -9.59 -14.80 -14.58
CA LEU A 337 -8.55 -15.74 -15.00
C LEU A 337 -9.08 -17.18 -15.12
N GLU A 338 -9.98 -17.59 -14.22
CA GLU A 338 -10.63 -18.91 -14.27
C GLU A 338 -11.65 -19.03 -15.41
N LEU A 339 -12.33 -17.93 -15.78
CA LEU A 339 -13.25 -17.92 -16.92
C LEU A 339 -12.53 -18.04 -18.28
N SER A 340 -11.36 -17.42 -18.44
CA SER A 340 -10.62 -17.40 -19.72
C SER A 340 -10.45 -18.80 -20.37
N PRO A 341 -9.91 -19.83 -19.68
CA PRO A 341 -9.75 -21.15 -20.28
C PRO A 341 -11.07 -21.86 -20.60
N LEU A 342 -12.15 -21.58 -19.85
CA LEU A 342 -13.48 -22.15 -20.12
C LEU A 342 -14.09 -21.59 -21.41
N ILE A 343 -13.87 -20.30 -21.68
CA ILE A 343 -14.27 -19.64 -22.93
C ILE A 343 -13.47 -20.24 -24.09
N GLU A 344 -12.15 -20.34 -23.96
CA GLU A 344 -11.29 -20.93 -24.99
C GLU A 344 -11.64 -22.38 -25.32
N GLN A 345 -12.01 -23.18 -24.31
CA GLN A 345 -12.46 -24.55 -24.52
C GLN A 345 -13.78 -24.60 -25.29
N SER A 346 -14.71 -23.68 -24.99
CA SER A 346 -16.00 -23.59 -25.67
C SER A 346 -15.84 -23.16 -27.14
N MET A 347 -14.95 -22.20 -27.41
CA MET A 347 -14.60 -21.77 -28.78
C MET A 347 -14.05 -22.89 -29.67
N LYS A 348 -13.36 -23.88 -29.08
CA LYS A 348 -12.82 -25.03 -29.81
C LYS A 348 -13.89 -26.09 -30.13
N LYS A 349 -15.04 -26.04 -29.47
CA LYS A 349 -16.15 -27.00 -29.61
C LYS A 349 -17.27 -26.49 -30.52
N SER A 350 -17.44 -25.17 -30.58
CA SER A 350 -18.28 -24.44 -31.55
C SER A 350 -17.59 -24.35 -32.90
#